data_AF-A0A848LDI5-F1
#
_entry.id   AF-A0A848LDI5-F1
#
_cell.length_a   1.000
_cell.length_b   1.000
_cell.length_c   1.000
_cell.angle_alpha   90.00
_cell.angle_beta   90.00
_cell.angle_gamma   90.00
#
_symmetry.space_group_name_H-M   'P 1'
#
loop_
_entity.id
_entity.type
_entity.pdbx_description
1 polymer ?
#
loop_
_entity_poly.entity_id
_entity_poly.type
_entity_poly.pdbx_seq_one_letter_code
_entity_poly.pdbx_strand_id
1 'polypeptide(L)'
;MACHELAALRLSLMNVLGIEDPAERQHELAELGAAAETPGVLRSLAQAKDLAVMQRFFASALVDLQEKVAATKADDPKLPYLRTLLVLTRGVELELQRHVDSLTSLWRGLEELHDFTHELYPRD
;
A
#
# COMPACT_ATOMS: atom_id res chain seq x y z
N MET A 1 -10.17 -8.67 -15.92
CA MET A 1 -10.61 -8.33 -14.55
C MET A 1 -9.37 -7.83 -13.86
N ALA A 2 -9.35 -6.60 -13.39
CA ALA A 2 -8.12 -5.94 -12.95
C ALA A 2 -8.17 -5.68 -11.43
N CYS A 3 -7.05 -5.92 -10.77
CA CYS A 3 -6.82 -5.70 -9.33
C CYS A 3 -6.18 -4.34 -9.09
N HIS A 4 -6.89 -3.27 -9.46
CA HIS A 4 -6.35 -1.90 -9.46
C HIS A 4 -5.76 -1.48 -8.11
N GLU A 5 -6.33 -1.92 -6.99
CA GLU A 5 -5.85 -1.60 -5.65
C GLU A 5 -4.43 -2.16 -5.41
N LEU A 6 -4.14 -3.35 -5.93
CA LEU A 6 -2.82 -3.99 -5.82
C LEU A 6 -1.81 -3.34 -6.78
N ALA A 7 -2.23 -3.02 -8.01
CA ALA A 7 -1.37 -2.33 -8.97
C ALA A 7 -0.93 -0.94 -8.46
N ALA A 8 -1.89 -0.17 -7.92
CA ALA A 8 -1.61 1.11 -7.28
C ALA A 8 -0.68 0.97 -6.07
N LEU A 9 -0.88 -0.05 -5.23
CA LEU A 9 0.01 -0.33 -4.09
C LEU A 9 1.43 -0.71 -4.55
N ARG A 10 1.59 -1.51 -5.61
CA ARG A 10 2.91 -1.84 -6.16
C ARG A 10 3.64 -0.58 -6.62
N LEU A 11 2.96 0.32 -7.35
CA LEU A 11 3.54 1.60 -7.77
C LEU A 11 3.96 2.48 -6.58
N SER A 12 3.14 2.55 -5.53
CA SER A 12 3.50 3.32 -4.34
C SER A 12 4.68 2.72 -3.59
N LEU A 13 4.74 1.40 -3.47
CA LEU A 13 5.88 0.70 -2.86
C LEU A 13 7.16 0.95 -3.66
N MET A 14 7.09 0.97 -5.00
CA MET A 14 8.25 1.33 -5.82
C MET A 14 8.75 2.73 -5.50
N ASN A 15 7.85 3.72 -5.35
CA ASN A 15 8.23 5.08 -5.01
C ASN A 15 8.84 5.18 -3.60
N VAL A 16 8.24 4.50 -2.61
CA VAL A 16 8.65 4.56 -1.21
C VAL A 16 9.98 3.85 -0.97
N LEU A 17 10.17 2.68 -1.61
CA LEU A 17 11.36 1.85 -1.44
C LEU A 17 12.50 2.24 -2.40
N GLY A 18 12.27 3.18 -3.32
CA GLY A 18 13.25 3.57 -4.33
C GLY A 18 13.52 2.49 -5.38
N ILE A 19 12.52 1.67 -5.70
CA ILE A 19 12.64 0.62 -6.73
C ILE A 19 12.47 1.26 -8.11
N GLU A 20 13.52 1.21 -8.92
CA GLU A 20 13.55 1.72 -10.28
C GLU A 20 13.50 0.58 -11.31
N ASP A 21 12.28 0.17 -11.67
CA ASP A 21 12.03 -0.78 -12.76
C ASP A 21 11.01 -0.19 -13.75
N PRO A 22 11.44 0.29 -14.92
CA PRO A 22 10.55 0.88 -15.91
C PRO A 22 9.52 -0.10 -16.48
N ALA A 23 9.88 -1.38 -16.61
CA ALA A 23 9.00 -2.39 -17.21
C ALA A 23 7.87 -2.75 -16.24
N GLU A 24 8.19 -2.98 -14.98
CA GLU A 24 7.20 -3.18 -13.91
C GLU A 24 6.30 -1.95 -13.75
N ARG A 25 6.89 -0.75 -13.74
CA ARG A 25 6.11 0.49 -13.67
C ARG A 25 5.12 0.62 -14.83
N GLN A 26 5.56 0.31 -16.05
CA GLN A 26 4.68 0.36 -17.23
C GLN A 26 3.58 -0.71 -17.14
N HIS A 27 3.92 -1.91 -16.67
CA HIS A 27 2.96 -3.00 -16.47
C HIS A 27 1.85 -2.59 -15.50
N GLU A 28 2.19 -2.08 -14.31
CA GLU A 28 1.19 -1.67 -13.31
C GLU A 28 0.34 -0.47 -13.77
N LEU A 29 0.94 0.48 -14.51
CA LEU A 29 0.19 1.59 -15.12
C LEU A 29 -0.79 1.10 -16.19
N ALA A 30 -0.41 0.09 -16.98
CA ALA A 30 -1.29 -0.52 -17.97
C ALA A 30 -2.47 -1.26 -17.30
N GLU A 31 -2.22 -1.96 -16.20
CA GLU A 31 -3.28 -2.62 -15.39
C GLU A 31 -4.24 -1.59 -14.77
N LEU A 32 -3.76 -0.44 -14.31
CA LEU A 32 -4.62 0.65 -13.81
C LEU A 32 -5.44 1.33 -14.91
N GLY A 33 -4.90 1.41 -16.13
CA GLY A 33 -5.53 2.09 -17.26
C GLY A 33 -5.97 3.52 -16.91
N ALA A 34 -7.22 3.86 -17.21
CA ALA A 34 -7.77 5.20 -16.95
C ALA A 34 -7.77 5.62 -15.47
N ALA A 35 -7.69 4.67 -14.53
CA ALA A 35 -7.61 4.98 -13.10
C ALA A 35 -6.26 5.62 -12.72
N ALA A 36 -5.20 5.43 -13.51
CA ALA A 36 -3.91 6.11 -13.30
C ALA A 36 -3.98 7.61 -13.62
N GLU A 37 -4.85 8.01 -14.55
CA GLU A 37 -4.96 9.39 -15.02
C GLU A 37 -6.11 10.15 -14.35
N THR A 38 -7.15 9.44 -13.92
CA THR A 38 -8.34 10.06 -13.31
C THR A 38 -8.06 10.45 -11.85
N PRO A 39 -8.38 11.68 -11.42
CA PRO A 39 -8.30 12.06 -10.01
C PRO A 39 -9.15 11.12 -9.14
N GLY A 40 -8.55 10.54 -8.10
CA GLY A 40 -9.22 9.60 -7.21
C GLY A 40 -8.24 8.82 -6.35
N VAL A 41 -8.79 7.97 -5.48
CA VAL A 41 -8.03 7.22 -4.46
C VAL A 41 -6.93 6.36 -5.08
N LEU A 42 -7.21 5.64 -6.17
CA LEU A 42 -6.25 4.77 -6.85
C LEU A 42 -5.05 5.54 -7.43
N ARG A 43 -5.29 6.68 -8.08
CA ARG A 43 -4.23 7.56 -8.58
C ARG A 43 -3.40 8.13 -7.44
N SER A 44 -4.05 8.59 -6.38
CA SER A 44 -3.38 9.12 -5.20
C SER A 44 -2.53 8.07 -4.49
N LEU A 45 -3.01 6.82 -4.41
CA LEU A 45 -2.24 5.69 -3.93
C LEU A 45 -1.01 5.48 -4.81
N ALA A 46 -1.17 5.28 -6.13
CA ALA A 46 -0.08 5.00 -7.05
C ALA A 46 1.05 6.05 -7.06
N GLN A 47 0.74 7.30 -6.70
CA GLN A 47 1.68 8.42 -6.64
C GLN A 47 2.27 8.67 -5.24
N ALA A 48 1.82 7.93 -4.21
CA ALA A 48 2.32 8.10 -2.85
C ALA A 48 3.83 7.84 -2.78
N LYS A 49 4.53 8.67 -1.99
CA LYS A 49 6.00 8.64 -1.83
C LYS A 49 6.46 8.42 -0.40
N ASP A 50 5.53 8.29 0.53
CA ASP A 50 5.81 7.99 1.94
C ASP A 50 4.82 6.95 2.47
N LEU A 51 5.24 6.23 3.52
CA LEU A 51 4.49 5.11 4.08
C LEU A 51 3.12 5.54 4.62
N ALA A 52 3.03 6.71 5.27
CA ALA A 52 1.80 7.17 5.90
C ALA A 52 0.72 7.53 4.86
N VAL A 53 1.11 8.24 3.79
CA VAL A 53 0.22 8.57 2.67
C VAL A 53 -0.21 7.30 1.94
N MET A 54 0.71 6.36 1.69
CA MET A 54 0.42 5.08 1.05
C MET A 54 -0.60 4.27 1.86
N GLN A 55 -0.38 4.08 3.17
CA GLN A 55 -1.30 3.33 4.05
C GLN A 55 -2.69 3.96 4.06
N ARG A 56 -2.78 5.29 4.16
CA ARG A 56 -4.06 6.00 4.18
C ARG A 56 -4.86 5.77 2.89
N PHE A 57 -4.23 5.96 1.72
CA PHE A 57 -4.94 5.77 0.46
C PHE A 57 -5.22 4.30 0.16
N PHE A 58 -4.39 3.36 0.61
CA PHE A 58 -4.68 1.93 0.47
C PHE A 58 -5.89 1.51 1.30
N ALA A 59 -6.00 2.02 2.54
CA ALA A 59 -7.18 1.81 3.36
C ALA A 59 -8.44 2.41 2.70
N SER A 60 -8.36 3.61 2.12
CA SER A 60 -9.47 4.19 1.34
C SER A 60 -9.83 3.36 0.11
N ALA A 61 -8.85 2.82 -0.62
CA ALA A 61 -9.10 1.98 -1.79
C ALA A 61 -9.84 0.68 -1.42
N LEU A 62 -9.52 0.12 -0.25
CA LEU A 62 -10.25 -1.02 0.31
C LEU A 62 -11.69 -0.70 0.68
N VAL A 63 -11.97 0.52 1.17
CA VAL A 63 -13.34 0.98 1.42
C VAL A 63 -14.12 1.05 0.10
N ASP A 64 -13.55 1.66 -0.94
CA ASP A 64 -14.18 1.74 -2.27
C ASP A 64 -14.46 0.33 -2.85
N LEU A 65 -13.52 -0.60 -2.68
CA LEU A 65 -13.70 -2.00 -3.11
C LEU A 65 -14.81 -2.70 -2.30
N GLN A 66 -14.90 -2.44 -1.00
CA GLN A 66 -15.94 -2.97 -0.14
C GLN A 66 -17.32 -2.43 -0.53
N GLU A 67 -17.43 -1.14 -0.83
CA GLU A 67 -18.66 -0.52 -1.35
C GLU A 67 -19.06 -1.14 -2.69
N LYS A 68 -18.09 -1.36 -3.58
CA LYS A 68 -18.33 -2.03 -4.86
C LYS A 68 -18.86 -3.46 -4.68
N VAL A 69 -18.29 -4.23 -3.75
CA VAL A 69 -18.81 -5.58 -3.40
C VAL A 69 -20.24 -5.48 -2.88
N ALA A 70 -20.53 -4.52 -2.00
CA ALA A 70 -21.85 -4.33 -1.41
C ALA A 70 -22.92 -3.90 -2.43
N ALA A 71 -22.55 -3.07 -3.40
CA ALA A 71 -23.43 -2.61 -4.48
C ALA A 71 -23.63 -3.66 -5.60
N THR A 72 -22.78 -4.69 -5.65
CA THR A 72 -22.86 -5.75 -6.67
C THR A 72 -24.03 -6.69 -6.35
N LYS A 73 -24.90 -6.94 -7.34
CA LYS A 73 -26.05 -7.84 -7.17
C LYS A 73 -25.61 -9.26 -6.83
N ALA A 74 -26.43 -9.97 -6.06
CA ALA A 74 -26.13 -11.33 -5.61
C ALA A 74 -25.96 -12.35 -6.74
N ASP A 75 -26.60 -12.11 -7.89
CA ASP A 75 -26.57 -12.94 -9.10
C ASP A 75 -25.54 -12.46 -10.14
N ASP A 76 -24.80 -11.38 -9.89
CA ASP A 76 -23.77 -10.91 -10.80
C ASP A 76 -22.59 -11.91 -10.83
N PRO A 77 -22.19 -12.42 -12.02
CA PRO A 77 -21.11 -13.39 -12.13
C PRO A 77 -19.75 -12.86 -11.65
N LYS A 78 -19.59 -11.54 -11.49
CA LYS A 78 -18.35 -10.92 -10.97
C LYS A 78 -18.27 -10.92 -9.45
N LEU A 79 -19.37 -11.10 -8.73
CA LEU A 79 -19.41 -11.00 -7.27
C LEU A 79 -18.41 -11.94 -6.57
N PRO A 80 -18.25 -13.22 -6.97
CA PRO A 80 -17.24 -14.10 -6.36
C PRO A 80 -15.82 -13.56 -6.52
N TYR A 81 -15.48 -13.03 -7.69
CA TYR A 81 -14.17 -12.41 -7.94
C TYR A 81 -13.94 -11.20 -7.03
N LEU A 82 -14.92 -10.29 -6.95
CA LEU A 82 -14.79 -9.07 -6.13
C LEU A 82 -14.64 -9.39 -4.63
N ARG A 83 -15.36 -10.40 -4.12
CA ARG A 83 -15.22 -10.87 -2.74
C ARG A 83 -13.84 -11.44 -2.47
N THR A 84 -13.34 -12.29 -3.37
CA THR A 84 -11.99 -12.85 -3.25
C THR A 84 -10.94 -11.75 -3.29
N LEU A 85 -11.06 -10.80 -4.22
CA LEU A 85 -10.16 -9.64 -4.29
C LEU A 85 -10.18 -8.85 -2.98
N LEU A 86 -11.34 -8.56 -2.41
CA LEU A 86 -11.45 -7.83 -1.15
C LEU A 86 -10.75 -8.56 0.01
N VAL A 87 -10.95 -9.88 0.14
CA VAL A 87 -10.32 -10.67 1.20
C VAL A 87 -8.79 -10.69 1.06
N LEU A 88 -8.29 -10.92 -0.15
CA LEU A 88 -6.85 -10.96 -0.41
C LEU A 88 -6.19 -9.58 -0.19
N THR A 89 -6.80 -8.51 -0.72
CA THR A 89 -6.30 -7.14 -0.55
C THR A 89 -6.32 -6.70 0.92
N ARG A 90 -7.31 -7.13 1.71
CA ARG A 90 -7.31 -6.90 3.17
C ARG A 90 -6.17 -7.64 3.87
N GLY A 91 -5.86 -8.86 3.44
CA GLY A 91 -4.69 -9.59 3.94
C GLY A 91 -3.39 -8.82 3.75
N VAL A 92 -3.22 -8.24 2.55
CA VAL A 92 -2.07 -7.39 2.20
C VAL A 92 -2.01 -6.13 3.07
N GLU A 93 -3.14 -5.49 3.38
CA GLU A 93 -3.17 -4.31 4.25
C GLU A 93 -2.66 -4.63 5.65
N LEU A 94 -3.09 -5.74 6.23
CA LEU A 94 -2.63 -6.18 7.55
C LEU A 94 -1.12 -6.49 7.54
N GLU A 95 -0.62 -7.07 6.46
CA GLU A 95 0.82 -7.32 6.30
C GLU A 95 1.62 -6.03 6.17
N LEU A 96 1.13 -5.09 5.36
CA LEU A 96 1.72 -3.77 5.22
C LEU A 96 1.79 -3.02 6.56
N GLN A 97 0.70 -3.05 7.35
CA GLN A 97 0.68 -2.46 8.69
C GLN A 97 1.76 -3.07 9.59
N ARG A 98 1.89 -4.41 9.62
CA ARG A 98 2.94 -5.09 10.39
C ARG A 98 4.34 -4.66 9.97
N HIS A 99 4.60 -4.50 8.67
CA HIS A 99 5.90 -4.04 8.19
C HIS A 99 6.20 -2.60 8.61
N VAL A 100 5.22 -1.69 8.52
CA VAL A 100 5.38 -0.31 8.96
C VAL A 100 5.60 -0.22 10.47
N ASP A 101 4.88 -1.02 11.27
CA ASP A 101 5.09 -1.10 12.70
C ASP A 101 6.50 -1.61 13.04
N SER A 102 6.97 -2.63 12.31
CA SER A 102 8.34 -3.15 12.48
C SER A 102 9.41 -2.11 12.15
N LEU A 103 9.25 -1.34 11.08
CA LEU A 103 10.17 -0.25 10.73
C LEU A 103 10.15 0.87 11.78
N THR A 104 8.97 1.19 12.29
CA THR A 104 8.80 2.19 13.36
C THR A 104 9.47 1.73 14.66
N SER A 105 9.35 0.45 14.99
CA SER A 105 10.03 -0.14 16.14
C SER A 105 11.55 -0.10 15.99
N LEU A 106 12.08 -0.42 14.81
CA LEU A 106 13.51 -0.29 14.52
C LEU A 106 13.96 1.16 14.71
N TRP A 107 13.24 2.12 14.13
CA TRP A 107 13.55 3.55 14.26
C TRP A 107 13.61 4.01 15.71
N ARG A 108 12.66 3.59 16.57
CA ARG A 108 12.69 3.89 18.01
C ARG A 108 13.89 3.25 18.71
N GLY A 109 14.20 2.00 18.38
CA GLY A 109 15.34 1.28 18.96
C GLY A 109 16.70 1.90 18.61
N LEU A 110 16.80 2.69 17.54
CA LEU A 110 18.03 3.43 17.23
C LEU A 110 18.36 4.50 18.26
N GLU A 111 17.34 5.14 18.87
CA GLU A 111 17.56 6.11 19.94
C GLU A 111 18.10 5.43 21.20
N GLU A 112 17.49 4.31 21.60
CA GLU A 112 17.93 3.54 22.77
C GLU A 112 19.39 3.06 22.61
N LEU A 113 19.75 2.59 21.41
CA LEU A 113 21.11 2.19 21.09
C LEU A 113 22.08 3.39 21.08
N HIS A 114 21.65 4.53 20.55
CA HIS A 114 22.43 5.76 20.56
C HIS A 114 22.74 6.22 21.99
N ASP A 115 21.73 6.23 22.86
CA ASP A 115 21.88 6.62 24.27
C ASP A 115 22.80 5.67 25.02
N PHE A 116 22.58 4.36 24.85
CA PHE A 116 23.42 3.34 25.46
C PHE A 116 24.89 3.45 25.00
N THR A 117 25.12 3.88 23.76
CA THR A 117 26.49 4.11 23.26
C THR A 117 27.17 5.26 24.01
N HIS A 118 26.47 6.36 24.29
CA HIS A 118 27.03 7.47 25.09
C HIS A 118 27.17 7.12 26.57
N GLU A 119 26.34 6.21 27.11
CA GLU A 119 26.51 5.70 28.46
C GLU A 119 27.80 4.87 28.60
N LEU A 120 28.06 3.98 27.64
CA LEU A 120 29.27 3.15 27.61
C LEU A 120 30.54 3.95 27.31
N TYR A 121 30.42 4.98 26.46
CA TYR A 121 31.53 5.83 26.04
C TYR A 121 31.15 7.31 26.22
N PRO A 122 31.22 7.83 27.46
CA PRO A 122 30.94 9.24 27.73
C PRO A 122 31.86 10.14 26.92
N ARG A 123 31.31 11.24 26.40
CA ARG A 123 32.14 12.32 25.87
C ARG A 123 32.78 13.06 27.05
N ASP A 124 34.06 13.41 26.92
CA ASP A 124 34.78 14.28 27.87
C ASP A 124 34.03 15.59 28.12
#